data_AF-A0A1Z7ZNH8-F1
#
_entry.id   AF-A0A1Z7ZNH8-F1
#
_cell.length_a   1.000
_cell.length_b   1.000
_cell.length_c   1.000
_cell.angle_alpha   90.00
_cell.angle_beta   90.00
_cell.angle_gamma   90.00
#
_symmetry.space_group_name_H-M   'P 1'
#
loop_
_entity.id
_entity.type
_entity.pdbx_description
1 polymer ?
#
loop_
_entity_poly.entity_id
_entity_poly.type
_entity_poly.pdbx_seq_one_letter_code
_entity_poly.pdbx_strand_id
1 'polypeptide(L)'
;MLLIIGQTTLSAQNSVNDYKYIVIPAQYEFLKSHDQYQLNSLTKFLFNKYGFTAFIEDENLPEDLSQNRCLALKSNVEEVKGGLLKTKLQINLIDCRGRVVMSSKIGETKIKEYKKAYSVALRQAFETYQFLNYKYKPSEKLSTVTTMPSEVKESEAKKEIERLKKEVEALKEKKKESAKAVSVPEVDVVKSSEKEVKIIKAVVEAKEDTNMLYAQPIDNGFQIVNTIPEKVMVLFYSGLKDVFIVEGKDAIVYKKGTVWVLAENVGASLKSETITIKF
;
A
#
# COMPACT_ATOMS: atom_id res chain seq x y z
N MET A 1 -31.77 -15.22 -58.16
CA MET A 1 -30.92 -15.79 -57.10
C MET A 1 -29.91 -14.73 -56.69
N LEU A 2 -30.30 -13.83 -55.78
CA LEU A 2 -29.49 -12.69 -55.36
C LEU A 2 -28.60 -13.16 -54.19
N LEU A 3 -27.33 -13.40 -54.46
CA LEU A 3 -26.35 -13.80 -53.45
C LEU A 3 -25.95 -12.57 -52.63
N ILE A 4 -26.53 -12.42 -51.44
CA ILE A 4 -26.08 -11.42 -50.45
C ILE A 4 -24.84 -11.99 -49.76
N ILE A 5 -23.67 -11.52 -50.19
CA ILE A 5 -22.38 -11.83 -49.56
C ILE A 5 -22.29 -10.99 -48.29
N GLY A 6 -22.65 -11.59 -47.15
CA GLY A 6 -22.48 -10.99 -45.83
C GLY A 6 -20.99 -10.93 -45.48
N GLN A 7 -20.40 -9.74 -45.49
CA GLN A 7 -19.04 -9.52 -44.99
C GLN A 7 -19.06 -9.56 -43.46
N THR A 8 -18.57 -10.65 -42.89
CA THR A 8 -18.29 -10.75 -41.45
C THR A 8 -16.96 -10.07 -41.17
N THR A 9 -17.00 -8.85 -40.63
CA THR A 9 -15.81 -8.22 -40.05
C THR A 9 -15.40 -9.04 -38.82
N LEU A 10 -14.31 -9.81 -38.93
CA LEU A 10 -13.64 -10.42 -37.78
C LEU A 10 -13.05 -9.30 -36.90
N SER A 11 -13.79 -8.87 -35.89
CA SER A 11 -13.19 -8.15 -34.78
C SER A 11 -12.33 -9.15 -34.00
N ALA A 12 -11.02 -8.90 -33.94
CA ALA A 12 -10.16 -9.56 -32.97
C ALA A 12 -10.68 -9.19 -31.57
N GLN A 13 -11.48 -10.07 -30.95
CA GLN A 13 -11.93 -9.88 -29.58
C GLN A 13 -10.70 -9.96 -28.69
N ASN A 14 -10.36 -8.86 -28.03
CA ASN A 14 -9.33 -8.85 -26.99
C ASN A 14 -9.75 -9.87 -25.93
N SER A 15 -8.91 -10.87 -25.70
CA SER A 15 -9.20 -11.90 -24.72
C SER A 15 -8.66 -11.46 -23.36
N VAL A 16 -9.34 -11.83 -22.28
CA VAL A 16 -8.80 -11.66 -20.92
C VAL A 16 -7.42 -12.32 -20.79
N ASN A 17 -7.14 -13.37 -21.57
CA ASN A 17 -5.85 -14.07 -21.62
C ASN A 17 -4.69 -13.23 -22.16
N ASP A 18 -4.96 -12.11 -22.85
CA ASP A 18 -3.92 -11.26 -23.44
C ASP A 18 -3.20 -10.39 -22.39
N TYR A 19 -3.75 -10.34 -21.18
CA TYR A 19 -3.27 -9.51 -20.08
C TYR A 19 -2.67 -10.39 -19.00
N LYS A 20 -1.50 -9.99 -18.50
CA LYS A 20 -0.72 -10.75 -17.53
C LYS A 20 -1.23 -10.55 -16.10
N TYR A 21 -1.75 -9.35 -15.82
CA TYR A 21 -2.06 -8.90 -14.47
C TYR A 21 -3.50 -8.39 -14.36
N ILE A 22 -4.03 -8.42 -13.14
CA ILE A 22 -5.24 -7.70 -12.75
C ILE A 22 -4.85 -6.63 -11.73
N VAL A 23 -5.27 -5.39 -11.95
CA VAL A 23 -5.06 -4.28 -11.04
C VAL A 23 -6.41 -3.86 -10.46
N ILE A 24 -6.49 -3.79 -9.14
CA ILE A 24 -7.72 -3.48 -8.41
C ILE A 24 -7.53 -2.10 -7.78
N PRO A 25 -8.49 -1.18 -7.93
CA PRO A 25 -8.36 0.12 -7.29
C PRO A 25 -8.28 -0.02 -5.77
N ALA A 26 -7.62 0.92 -5.09
CA ALA A 26 -7.54 0.95 -3.64
C ALA A 26 -8.93 1.23 -2.99
N GLN A 27 -9.78 1.94 -3.72
CA GLN A 27 -11.16 2.26 -3.35
C GLN A 27 -12.07 2.20 -4.57
N TYR A 28 -13.28 1.64 -4.41
CA TYR A 28 -14.31 1.71 -5.45
C TYR A 28 -15.10 3.02 -5.38
N GLU A 29 -15.54 3.53 -6.53
CA GLU A 29 -16.20 4.83 -6.67
C GLU A 29 -17.48 4.96 -5.84
N PHE A 30 -18.22 3.86 -5.67
CA PHE A 30 -19.47 3.83 -4.89
C PHE A 30 -19.23 3.70 -3.37
N LEU A 31 -17.99 3.52 -2.93
CA LEU A 31 -17.60 3.41 -1.52
C LEU A 31 -16.94 4.69 -1.04
N LYS A 32 -16.98 4.90 0.29
CA LYS A 32 -16.52 6.13 0.93
C LYS A 32 -15.10 6.03 1.48
N SER A 33 -14.58 4.83 1.67
CA SER A 33 -13.25 4.60 2.22
C SER A 33 -12.50 3.50 1.50
N HIS A 34 -11.18 3.50 1.67
CA HIS A 34 -10.28 2.43 1.26
C HIS A 34 -10.77 1.07 1.76
N ASP A 35 -10.77 0.08 0.87
CA ASP A 35 -11.18 -1.31 1.12
C ASP A 35 -12.45 -1.45 1.99
N GLN A 36 -13.42 -0.54 1.82
CA GLN A 36 -14.65 -0.57 2.62
C GLN A 36 -15.38 -1.90 2.42
N TYR A 37 -15.79 -2.52 3.52
CA TYR A 37 -16.36 -3.87 3.55
C TYR A 37 -15.43 -4.99 3.05
N GLN A 38 -14.13 -4.72 2.92
CA GLN A 38 -13.10 -5.64 2.42
C GLN A 38 -13.30 -6.05 0.95
N LEU A 39 -13.95 -5.21 0.13
CA LEU A 39 -14.27 -5.58 -1.24
C LEU A 39 -13.05 -5.62 -2.16
N ASN A 40 -12.08 -4.72 -1.98
CA ASN A 40 -10.88 -4.63 -2.80
C ASN A 40 -9.97 -5.83 -2.48
N SER A 41 -9.76 -6.09 -1.19
CA SER A 41 -9.07 -7.28 -0.69
C SER A 41 -9.74 -8.59 -1.14
N LEU A 42 -11.08 -8.67 -1.06
CA LEU A 42 -11.84 -9.84 -1.50
C LEU A 42 -11.72 -10.05 -3.03
N THR A 43 -11.74 -8.96 -3.80
CA THR A 43 -11.57 -9.03 -5.26
C THR A 43 -10.19 -9.58 -5.61
N LYS A 44 -9.13 -9.07 -4.96
CA LYS A 44 -7.75 -9.55 -5.13
C LYS A 44 -7.64 -11.02 -4.79
N PHE A 45 -8.16 -11.40 -3.62
CA PHE A 45 -8.17 -12.79 -3.18
C PHE A 45 -8.86 -13.71 -4.19
N LEU A 46 -10.01 -13.32 -4.73
CA LEU A 46 -10.75 -14.12 -5.70
C LEU A 46 -9.97 -14.28 -7.00
N PHE A 47 -9.43 -13.21 -7.59
CA PHE A 47 -8.62 -13.33 -8.80
C PHE A 47 -7.40 -14.25 -8.58
N ASN A 48 -6.66 -14.06 -7.49
CA ASN A 48 -5.52 -14.91 -7.16
C ASN A 48 -5.91 -16.38 -6.96
N LYS A 49 -7.06 -16.63 -6.30
CA LYS A 49 -7.59 -17.98 -6.08
C LYS A 49 -7.89 -18.72 -7.40
N TYR A 50 -8.30 -18.00 -8.44
CA TYR A 50 -8.66 -18.58 -9.75
C TYR A 50 -7.56 -18.41 -10.82
N GLY A 51 -6.30 -18.24 -10.39
CA GLY A 51 -5.13 -18.35 -11.27
C GLY A 51 -4.67 -17.06 -11.96
N PHE A 52 -5.29 -15.93 -11.64
CA PHE A 52 -4.80 -14.62 -12.06
C PHE A 52 -3.71 -14.12 -11.12
N THR A 53 -2.92 -13.15 -11.57
CA THR A 53 -2.00 -12.42 -10.70
C THR A 53 -2.56 -11.02 -10.48
N ALA A 54 -3.11 -10.78 -9.30
CA ALA A 54 -3.82 -9.57 -8.95
C ALA A 54 -3.13 -8.75 -7.85
N PHE A 55 -3.10 -7.43 -8.07
CA PHE A 55 -2.53 -6.43 -7.15
C PHE A 55 -3.54 -5.32 -6.88
N ILE A 56 -3.44 -4.70 -5.70
CA ILE A 56 -4.14 -3.43 -5.43
C ILE A 56 -3.26 -2.28 -5.92
N GLU A 57 -3.85 -1.20 -6.42
CA GLU A 57 -3.16 -0.04 -7.03
C GLU A 57 -2.11 0.62 -6.11
N ASP A 58 -2.25 0.51 -4.80
CA ASP A 58 -1.35 1.08 -3.79
C ASP A 58 -0.27 0.11 -3.28
N GLU A 59 -0.26 -1.12 -3.79
CA GLU A 59 0.77 -2.11 -3.47
C GLU A 59 1.99 -1.98 -4.40
N ASN A 60 3.10 -2.64 -4.02
CA ASN A 60 4.28 -2.73 -4.86
C ASN A 60 3.97 -3.54 -6.13
N LEU A 61 3.81 -2.83 -7.25
CA LEU A 61 3.58 -3.43 -8.57
C LEU A 61 4.88 -3.98 -9.17
N PRO A 62 4.83 -5.09 -9.92
CA PRO A 62 5.98 -5.59 -10.67
C PRO A 62 6.57 -4.54 -11.61
N GLU A 63 7.90 -4.55 -11.79
CA GLU A 63 8.60 -3.56 -12.61
C GLU A 63 8.07 -3.49 -14.05
N ASP A 64 7.77 -4.64 -14.67
CA ASP A 64 7.22 -4.69 -16.03
C ASP A 64 5.84 -4.04 -16.13
N LEU A 65 5.01 -4.17 -15.10
CA LEU A 65 3.71 -3.50 -15.02
C LEU A 65 3.85 -1.99 -14.79
N SER A 66 4.82 -1.57 -13.97
CA SER A 66 5.14 -0.16 -13.75
C SER A 66 5.62 0.53 -15.03
N GLN A 67 6.42 -0.17 -15.85
CA GLN A 67 6.88 0.32 -17.16
C GLN A 67 5.78 0.23 -18.22
N ASN A 68 4.91 -0.78 -18.16
CA ASN A 68 3.82 -0.96 -19.12
C ASN A 68 2.49 -1.32 -18.43
N ARG A 69 1.72 -0.27 -18.12
CA ARG A 69 0.37 -0.41 -17.53
C ARG A 69 -0.61 -1.21 -18.40
N CYS A 70 -0.36 -1.32 -19.70
CA CYS A 70 -1.23 -2.09 -20.59
C CYS A 70 -1.11 -3.60 -20.39
N LEU A 71 -0.10 -4.10 -19.67
CA LEU A 71 0.00 -5.51 -19.30
C LEU A 71 -1.11 -5.95 -18.33
N ALA A 72 -1.81 -5.02 -17.69
CA ALA A 72 -2.89 -5.30 -16.75
C ALA A 72 -4.28 -4.93 -17.28
N LEU A 73 -5.28 -5.65 -16.79
CA LEU A 73 -6.67 -5.19 -16.77
C LEU A 73 -6.96 -4.55 -15.42
N LYS A 74 -7.63 -3.41 -15.43
CA LYS A 74 -8.24 -2.83 -14.23
C LYS A 74 -9.54 -3.56 -13.92
N SER A 75 -9.67 -4.12 -12.71
CA SER A 75 -10.91 -4.72 -12.22
C SER A 75 -11.70 -3.69 -11.44
N ASN A 76 -12.64 -3.01 -12.10
CA ASN A 76 -13.55 -2.09 -11.43
C ASN A 76 -14.80 -2.81 -10.96
N VAL A 77 -15.30 -2.47 -9.77
CA VAL A 77 -16.58 -2.94 -9.26
C VAL A 77 -17.54 -1.76 -9.21
N GLU A 78 -18.75 -1.95 -9.73
CA GLU A 78 -19.79 -0.93 -9.75
C GLU A 78 -21.08 -1.42 -9.10
N GLU A 79 -21.79 -0.50 -8.45
CA GLU A 79 -23.13 -0.76 -7.93
C GLU A 79 -24.17 -0.57 -9.03
N VAL A 80 -24.87 -1.65 -9.38
CA VAL A 80 -25.88 -1.63 -10.44
C VAL A 80 -27.20 -1.09 -9.87
N LYS A 81 -27.67 0.02 -10.43
CA LYS A 81 -28.92 0.66 -9.98
C LYS A 81 -30.14 -0.19 -10.32
N GLY A 82 -31.14 -0.14 -9.44
CA GLY A 82 -32.47 -0.70 -9.65
C GLY A 82 -32.74 -2.00 -8.87
N GLY A 83 -34.02 -2.26 -8.57
CA GLY A 83 -34.45 -3.34 -7.69
C GLY A 83 -34.56 -2.89 -6.24
N LEU A 84 -35.77 -2.86 -5.70
CA LEU A 84 -36.03 -2.39 -4.34
C LEU A 84 -35.39 -3.33 -3.30
N LEU A 85 -34.66 -2.76 -2.34
CA LEU A 85 -34.03 -3.46 -1.21
C LEU A 85 -33.05 -4.58 -1.61
N LYS A 86 -32.38 -4.45 -2.76
CA LYS A 86 -31.32 -5.37 -3.20
C LYS A 86 -30.00 -4.63 -3.34
N THR A 87 -28.92 -5.25 -2.88
CA THR A 87 -27.55 -4.85 -3.24
C THR A 87 -27.18 -5.58 -4.51
N LYS A 88 -26.71 -4.86 -5.53
CA LYS A 88 -26.31 -5.42 -6.82
C LYS A 88 -24.93 -4.93 -7.22
N LEU A 89 -24.05 -5.85 -7.55
CA LEU A 89 -22.70 -5.53 -8.01
C LEU A 89 -22.42 -6.16 -9.36
N GLN A 90 -21.62 -5.45 -10.17
CA GLN A 90 -21.02 -5.96 -11.39
C GLN A 90 -19.53 -5.64 -11.38
N ILE A 91 -18.73 -6.56 -11.91
CA ILE A 91 -17.28 -6.43 -12.00
C ILE A 91 -16.94 -6.26 -13.49
N ASN A 92 -16.21 -5.22 -13.84
CA ASN A 92 -15.78 -4.92 -15.19
C ASN A 92 -14.25 -4.98 -15.28
N LEU A 93 -13.74 -5.77 -16.23
CA LEU A 93 -12.33 -5.80 -16.61
C LEU A 93 -12.10 -4.79 -17.72
N ILE A 94 -11.24 -3.82 -17.46
CA ILE A 94 -11.04 -2.64 -18.30
C ILE A 94 -9.58 -2.59 -18.75
N ASP A 95 -9.34 -2.34 -20.04
CA ASP A 95 -7.98 -2.18 -20.56
C ASP A 95 -7.37 -0.82 -20.21
N CYS A 96 -6.07 -0.65 -20.47
CA CYS A 96 -5.38 0.63 -20.25
C CYS A 96 -5.92 1.80 -21.08
N ARG A 97 -6.78 1.54 -22.08
CA ARG A 97 -7.45 2.56 -22.90
C ARG A 97 -8.85 2.89 -22.38
N GLY A 98 -9.24 2.34 -21.23
CA GLY A 98 -10.55 2.57 -20.61
C GLY A 98 -11.69 1.77 -21.24
N ARG A 99 -11.40 0.76 -22.07
CA ARG A 99 -12.43 -0.06 -22.72
C ARG A 99 -12.73 -1.29 -21.89
N VAL A 100 -14.00 -1.59 -21.68
CA VAL A 100 -14.44 -2.81 -21.02
C VAL A 100 -14.15 -4.01 -21.93
N VAL A 101 -13.22 -4.86 -21.50
CA VAL A 101 -12.85 -6.11 -22.18
C VAL A 101 -13.84 -7.21 -21.83
N MET A 102 -14.27 -7.27 -20.57
CA MET A 102 -15.30 -8.21 -20.14
C MET A 102 -16.06 -7.68 -18.92
N SER A 103 -17.35 -7.99 -18.85
CA SER A 103 -18.20 -7.74 -17.71
C SER A 103 -18.65 -9.04 -17.09
N SER A 104 -18.78 -9.05 -15.77
CA SER A 104 -19.39 -10.17 -15.07
C SER A 104 -20.91 -10.18 -15.25
N LYS A 105 -21.54 -11.29 -14.85
CA LYS A 105 -22.96 -11.24 -14.50
C LYS A 105 -23.16 -10.33 -13.29
N ILE A 106 -24.39 -9.86 -13.11
CA ILE A 106 -24.78 -9.11 -11.92
C ILE A 106 -24.93 -10.09 -10.76
N GLY A 107 -24.20 -9.86 -9.68
CA GLY A 107 -24.45 -10.51 -8.40
C GLY A 107 -25.43 -9.69 -7.58
N GLU A 108 -26.41 -10.33 -6.94
CA GLU A 108 -27.46 -9.64 -6.21
C GLU A 108 -27.91 -10.36 -4.94
N THR A 109 -28.19 -9.59 -3.90
CA THR A 109 -28.70 -10.14 -2.63
C THR A 109 -29.70 -9.21 -1.96
N LYS A 110 -30.59 -9.80 -1.16
CA LYS A 110 -31.60 -9.11 -0.32
C LYS A 110 -31.13 -8.94 1.14
N ILE A 111 -29.90 -9.34 1.46
CA ILE A 111 -29.33 -9.17 2.80
C ILE A 111 -29.22 -7.68 3.09
N LYS A 112 -29.70 -7.25 4.27
CA LYS A 112 -29.72 -5.83 4.66
C LYS A 112 -28.41 -5.38 5.33
N GLU A 113 -27.64 -6.29 5.91
CA GLU A 113 -26.35 -5.97 6.51
C GLU A 113 -25.30 -5.70 5.43
N TYR A 114 -24.92 -4.43 5.25
CA TYR A 114 -24.09 -3.97 4.13
C TYR A 114 -22.82 -4.80 3.89
N LYS A 115 -22.02 -5.05 4.93
CA LYS A 115 -20.76 -5.79 4.78
C LYS A 115 -20.99 -7.18 4.17
N LYS A 116 -22.01 -7.89 4.66
CA LYS A 116 -22.41 -9.20 4.13
C LYS A 116 -23.04 -9.07 2.75
N ALA A 117 -23.91 -8.09 2.55
CA ALA A 117 -24.61 -7.88 1.28
C ALA A 117 -23.63 -7.66 0.12
N TYR A 118 -22.69 -6.73 0.28
CA TYR A 118 -21.67 -6.46 -0.73
C TYR A 118 -20.73 -7.65 -0.95
N SER A 119 -20.30 -8.32 0.12
CA SER A 119 -19.44 -9.51 0.00
C SER A 119 -20.12 -10.66 -0.75
N VAL A 120 -21.42 -10.87 -0.55
CA VAL A 120 -22.20 -11.90 -1.24
C VAL A 120 -22.44 -11.53 -2.70
N ALA A 121 -22.88 -10.30 -2.96
CA ALA A 121 -23.09 -9.81 -4.32
C ALA A 121 -21.79 -9.87 -5.13
N LEU A 122 -20.65 -9.48 -4.55
CA LEU A 122 -19.35 -9.54 -5.23
C LEU A 122 -18.96 -10.97 -5.58
N ARG A 123 -19.12 -11.93 -4.65
CA ARG A 123 -18.82 -13.35 -4.92
C ARG A 123 -19.69 -13.92 -6.04
N GLN A 124 -20.98 -13.60 -6.03
CA GLN A 124 -21.89 -14.03 -7.10
C GLN A 124 -21.52 -13.43 -8.44
N ALA A 125 -21.19 -12.13 -8.50
CA ALA A 125 -20.70 -11.50 -9.72
C ALA A 125 -19.41 -12.20 -10.20
N PHE A 126 -18.49 -12.50 -9.28
CA PHE A 126 -17.22 -13.13 -9.60
C PHE A 126 -17.34 -14.54 -10.20
N GLU A 127 -18.46 -15.25 -10.02
CA GLU A 127 -18.69 -16.58 -10.62
C GLU A 127 -18.45 -16.60 -12.15
N THR A 128 -18.67 -15.49 -12.86
CA THR A 128 -18.32 -15.38 -14.29
C THR A 128 -16.84 -15.64 -14.56
N TYR A 129 -15.94 -15.20 -13.68
CA TYR A 129 -14.50 -15.34 -13.85
C TYR A 129 -13.95 -16.68 -13.33
N GLN A 130 -14.69 -17.39 -12.48
CA GLN A 130 -14.25 -18.67 -11.90
C GLN A 130 -14.08 -19.77 -12.95
N PHE A 131 -14.91 -19.72 -13.99
CA PHE A 131 -14.94 -20.72 -15.07
C PHE A 131 -14.14 -20.27 -16.29
N LEU A 132 -13.39 -19.16 -16.19
CA LEU A 132 -12.43 -18.81 -17.22
C LEU A 132 -11.26 -19.77 -17.14
N ASN A 133 -10.97 -20.44 -18.25
CA ASN A 133 -9.72 -21.17 -18.41
C ASN A 133 -8.59 -20.18 -18.71
N TYR A 134 -8.32 -19.28 -17.77
CA TYR A 134 -7.35 -18.21 -17.92
C TYR A 134 -5.95 -18.80 -18.05
N LYS A 135 -5.28 -18.45 -19.14
CA LYS A 135 -3.87 -18.76 -19.39
C LYS A 135 -3.28 -17.59 -20.14
N TYR A 136 -2.38 -16.87 -19.49
CA TYR A 136 -1.72 -15.73 -20.10
C TYR A 136 -1.06 -16.11 -21.43
N LYS A 137 -1.38 -15.38 -22.49
CA LYS A 137 -0.78 -15.47 -23.82
C LYS A 137 -0.27 -14.08 -24.18
N PRO A 138 1.06 -13.88 -24.27
CA PRO A 138 1.62 -12.60 -24.68
C PRO A 138 1.01 -12.15 -26.02
N SER A 139 0.40 -10.96 -26.03
CA SER A 139 -0.15 -10.36 -27.24
C SER A 139 0.86 -9.37 -27.83
N GLU A 140 1.28 -9.62 -29.07
CA GLU A 140 2.16 -8.74 -29.87
C GLU A 140 1.67 -7.28 -29.93
N LYS A 141 0.36 -7.06 -29.79
CA LYS A 141 -0.29 -5.73 -29.81
C LYS A 141 -0.05 -4.89 -28.56
N LEU A 142 0.41 -5.51 -27.46
CA LEU A 142 0.61 -4.87 -26.15
C LEU A 142 2.07 -4.43 -25.93
N SER A 143 2.99 -4.96 -26.75
CA SER A 143 4.44 -4.75 -26.64
C SER A 143 4.96 -3.53 -27.43
N THR A 144 4.16 -2.94 -28.32
CA THR A 144 4.60 -1.87 -29.26
C THR A 144 4.43 -0.44 -28.73
N VAL A 145 4.13 -0.23 -27.45
CA VAL A 145 3.99 1.13 -26.87
C VAL A 145 5.33 1.74 -26.41
N THR A 146 6.42 0.98 -26.44
CA THR A 146 7.74 1.50 -26.05
C THR A 146 8.46 2.10 -27.26
N THR A 147 8.07 3.30 -27.67
CA THR A 147 8.99 4.30 -28.26
C THR A 147 8.23 5.63 -28.45
N MET A 148 8.32 6.51 -27.45
CA MET A 148 8.33 7.95 -27.71
C MET A 148 9.47 8.61 -26.91
N PRO A 149 10.16 9.62 -27.47
CA PRO A 149 11.49 10.02 -27.05
C PRO A 149 11.49 11.00 -25.88
N SER A 150 12.33 10.73 -24.89
CA SER A 150 12.70 11.64 -23.80
C SER A 150 13.66 12.71 -24.32
N GLU A 151 13.15 13.80 -24.90
CA GLU A 151 13.98 14.93 -25.31
C GLU A 151 13.26 16.27 -25.10
N VAL A 152 12.81 16.53 -23.87
CA VAL A 152 12.28 17.88 -23.52
C VAL A 152 12.69 18.35 -22.10
N LYS A 153 13.01 17.44 -21.17
CA LYS A 153 13.24 17.82 -19.76
C LYS A 153 14.62 18.41 -19.42
N GLU A 154 15.59 18.37 -20.33
CA GLU A 154 16.96 18.84 -20.03
C GLU A 154 17.14 20.37 -20.17
N SER A 155 16.23 21.04 -20.89
CA SER A 155 16.30 22.49 -21.14
C SER A 155 15.83 23.33 -19.94
N GLU A 156 14.85 22.84 -19.18
CA GLU A 156 14.24 23.60 -18.07
C GLU A 156 15.06 23.49 -16.77
N ALA A 157 15.64 22.31 -16.50
CA ALA A 157 16.49 22.11 -15.32
C ALA A 157 17.80 22.94 -15.36
N LYS A 158 18.36 23.18 -16.55
CA LYS A 158 19.58 24.01 -16.70
C LYS A 158 19.31 25.50 -16.44
N LYS A 159 18.12 26.01 -16.80
CA LYS A 159 17.73 27.41 -16.56
C LYS A 159 17.48 27.70 -15.08
N GLU A 160 16.90 26.74 -14.36
CA GLU A 160 16.61 26.91 -12.92
C GLU A 160 17.90 26.91 -12.08
N ILE A 161 18.88 26.06 -12.42
CA ILE A 161 20.17 26.00 -11.74
C ILE A 161 20.98 27.30 -11.93
N GLU A 162 20.89 27.96 -13.08
CA GLU A 162 21.58 29.23 -13.32
C GLU A 162 20.94 30.40 -12.55
N ARG A 163 19.62 30.39 -12.39
CA ARG A 163 18.87 31.41 -11.64
C ARG A 163 19.18 31.34 -10.14
N LEU A 164 19.23 30.13 -9.58
CA LEU A 164 19.54 29.90 -8.17
C LEU A 164 20.99 30.29 -7.81
N LYS A 165 21.94 30.12 -8.74
CA LYS A 165 23.33 30.55 -8.53
C LYS A 165 23.47 32.08 -8.41
N LYS A 166 22.74 32.84 -9.23
CA LYS A 166 22.75 34.32 -9.20
C LYS A 166 22.13 34.88 -7.92
N GLU A 167 21.13 34.21 -7.36
CA GLU A 167 20.49 34.63 -6.11
C GLU A 167 21.39 34.42 -4.87
N VAL A 168 22.16 33.33 -4.85
CA VAL A 168 23.10 33.03 -3.75
C VAL A 168 24.29 34.00 -3.72
N GLU A 169 24.74 34.50 -4.87
CA GLU A 169 25.82 35.51 -4.94
C GLU A 169 25.34 36.89 -4.45
N ALA A 170 24.11 37.29 -4.79
CA ALA A 170 23.51 38.54 -4.33
C ALA A 170 23.29 38.60 -2.80
N LEU A 171 23.04 37.45 -2.16
CA LEU A 171 22.87 37.35 -0.70
C LEU A 171 24.20 37.36 0.07
N LYS A 172 25.31 36.97 -0.58
CA LYS A 172 26.66 37.00 0.03
C LYS A 172 27.24 38.42 0.10
N GLU A 173 26.97 39.25 -0.88
CA GLU A 173 27.37 40.67 -0.88
C GLU A 173 26.65 41.46 0.22
N LYS A 174 25.34 41.23 0.44
CA LYS A 174 24.56 41.89 1.50
C LYS A 174 25.00 41.54 2.93
N LYS A 175 25.72 40.44 3.13
CA LYS A 175 26.18 40.01 4.46
C LYS A 175 27.54 40.61 4.87
N LYS A 176 28.20 41.35 3.97
CA LYS A 176 29.54 41.92 4.18
C LYS A 176 29.53 43.37 4.71
N GLU A 177 28.37 44.02 4.75
CA GLU A 177 28.23 45.43 5.17
C GLU A 177 27.79 45.66 6.63
N SER A 178 27.42 44.62 7.39
CA SER A 178 26.92 44.76 8.77
C SER A 178 27.96 44.46 9.88
N ALA A 179 29.26 44.51 9.57
CA ALA A 179 30.33 44.24 10.54
C ALA A 179 31.23 45.47 10.76
N LYS A 180 30.70 46.51 11.42
CA LYS A 180 31.52 47.54 12.08
C LYS A 180 30.74 48.25 13.18
N ALA A 181 31.37 48.42 14.34
CA ALA A 181 30.92 49.12 15.57
C ALA A 181 30.12 48.18 16.54
N VAL A 182 30.41 47.99 17.83
CA VAL A 182 31.18 48.73 18.86
C VAL A 182 31.59 47.76 20.01
N SER A 183 32.60 48.21 20.77
CA SER A 183 33.37 47.75 21.93
C SER A 183 32.70 47.12 23.18
N VAL A 184 33.56 46.33 23.85
CA VAL A 184 33.75 45.85 25.25
C VAL A 184 33.64 46.99 26.32
N PRO A 185 33.56 46.82 27.68
CA PRO A 185 33.17 45.74 28.62
C PRO A 185 32.21 46.14 29.82
N GLU A 186 31.90 45.14 30.66
CA GLU A 186 31.93 45.12 32.15
C GLU A 186 30.67 45.36 33.04
N VAL A 187 30.61 44.49 34.07
CA VAL A 187 30.09 44.64 35.45
C VAL A 187 28.74 44.01 35.86
N ASP A 188 28.91 42.94 36.66
CA ASP A 188 28.22 42.52 37.90
C ASP A 188 26.88 41.75 37.99
N VAL A 189 26.92 40.96 39.08
CA VAL A 189 25.87 40.38 39.95
C VAL A 189 25.42 38.96 39.57
N VAL A 190 26.01 37.87 40.08
CA VAL A 190 26.14 37.35 41.48
C VAL A 190 24.85 36.75 42.06
N LYS A 191 24.96 35.42 42.33
CA LYS A 191 24.31 34.56 43.34
C LYS A 191 22.80 34.32 43.28
N SER A 192 22.42 33.05 43.31
CA SER A 192 22.26 32.25 44.56
C SER A 192 21.49 30.96 44.17
N SER A 193 22.12 29.78 44.13
CA SER A 193 22.21 28.78 45.23
C SER A 193 20.85 28.07 45.49
N GLU A 194 20.69 26.76 45.66
CA GLU A 194 21.60 25.59 45.70
C GLU A 194 20.79 24.33 46.07
N LYS A 195 21.49 23.18 46.02
CA LYS A 195 21.22 21.81 46.51
C LYS A 195 20.60 20.85 45.48
N GLU A 196 21.41 20.01 44.83
CA GLU A 196 22.11 18.79 45.34
C GLU A 196 21.11 17.77 45.90
N VAL A 197 21.12 16.52 45.44
CA VAL A 197 22.11 15.50 45.84
C VAL A 197 22.48 14.55 44.69
N LYS A 198 23.77 14.17 44.66
CA LYS A 198 24.36 13.11 43.85
C LYS A 198 25.29 12.27 44.75
N ILE A 199 25.51 11.00 44.36
CA ILE A 199 26.58 10.05 44.80
C ILE A 199 26.14 9.16 45.99
N ILE A 200 26.22 7.80 45.97
CA ILE A 200 27.39 6.89 45.85
C ILE A 200 26.89 5.51 45.32
N LYS A 201 27.33 4.90 44.20
CA LYS A 201 28.57 4.11 43.89
C LYS A 201 28.86 2.90 44.80
N ALA A 202 28.49 1.68 44.37
CA ALA A 202 29.40 0.52 44.12
C ALA A 202 28.69 -0.85 44.17
N VAL A 203 28.66 -1.51 42.99
CA VAL A 203 28.83 -2.95 42.73
C VAL A 203 27.87 -3.95 43.40
N VAL A 204 26.87 -4.40 42.64
CA VAL A 204 26.61 -5.83 42.42
C VAL A 204 26.18 -6.00 40.96
N GLU A 205 26.80 -6.93 40.25
CA GLU A 205 26.35 -7.40 38.94
C GLU A 205 24.89 -7.87 39.02
N ALA A 206 24.03 -7.19 38.28
CA ALA A 206 22.76 -7.77 37.86
C ALA A 206 22.49 -7.24 36.45
N LYS A 207 22.50 -8.17 35.48
CA LYS A 207 21.97 -7.92 34.14
C LYS A 207 20.51 -7.50 34.33
N GLU A 208 20.21 -6.22 34.19
CA GLU A 208 18.84 -5.75 34.18
C GLU A 208 18.17 -6.26 32.89
N ASP A 209 17.19 -7.15 33.06
CA ASP A 209 16.26 -7.63 32.03
C ASP A 209 15.38 -6.48 31.53
N THR A 210 15.99 -5.51 30.85
CA THR A 210 15.38 -4.32 30.25
C THR A 210 14.57 -4.64 28.99
N ASN A 211 14.44 -5.91 28.63
CA ASN A 211 13.83 -6.35 27.36
C ASN A 211 12.46 -7.02 27.51
N MET A 212 11.80 -6.88 28.68
CA MET A 212 10.47 -7.46 28.92
C MET A 212 9.34 -6.53 28.44
N LEU A 213 8.57 -7.01 27.47
CA LEU A 213 7.42 -6.33 26.89
C LEU A 213 6.11 -6.99 27.34
N TYR A 214 5.03 -6.21 27.38
CA TYR A 214 3.70 -6.67 27.77
C TYR A 214 2.68 -6.43 26.68
N ALA A 215 1.83 -7.42 26.41
CA ALA A 215 0.73 -7.31 25.46
C ALA A 215 -0.57 -6.92 26.18
N GLN A 216 -1.17 -5.81 25.77
CA GLN A 216 -2.48 -5.34 26.22
C GLN A 216 -3.51 -5.63 25.12
N PRO A 217 -4.61 -6.35 25.40
CA PRO A 217 -5.58 -6.70 24.37
C PRO A 217 -6.30 -5.45 23.83
N ILE A 218 -6.54 -5.45 22.52
CA ILE A 218 -7.35 -4.47 21.78
C ILE A 218 -8.30 -5.21 20.81
N ASP A 219 -9.24 -4.50 20.18
CA ASP A 219 -10.30 -5.10 19.34
C ASP A 219 -9.82 -6.11 18.29
N ASN A 220 -8.62 -5.90 17.70
CA ASN A 220 -8.07 -6.77 16.66
C ASN A 220 -6.61 -7.21 16.92
N GLY A 221 -6.22 -7.36 18.18
CA GLY A 221 -4.89 -7.87 18.53
C GLY A 221 -4.39 -7.33 19.86
N PHE A 222 -3.16 -6.81 19.89
CA PHE A 222 -2.51 -6.36 21.11
C PHE A 222 -1.73 -5.06 20.92
N GLN A 223 -1.79 -4.16 21.90
CA GLN A 223 -0.84 -3.07 22.07
C GLN A 223 0.34 -3.58 22.91
N ILE A 224 1.56 -3.43 22.41
CA ILE A 224 2.78 -3.81 23.13
C ILE A 224 3.35 -2.60 23.84
N VAL A 225 3.59 -2.74 25.15
CA VAL A 225 4.14 -1.69 26.01
C VAL A 225 5.40 -2.17 26.74
N ASN A 226 6.29 -1.22 27.06
CA ASN A 226 7.47 -1.49 27.90
C ASN A 226 7.12 -1.40 29.41
N THR A 227 8.13 -1.49 30.27
CA THR A 227 7.99 -1.38 31.73
C THR A 227 7.62 0.03 32.22
N ILE A 228 7.78 1.05 31.37
CA ILE A 228 7.45 2.46 31.62
C ILE A 228 6.17 2.81 30.81
N PRO A 229 5.13 1.96 30.87
CA PRO A 229 3.95 1.87 29.97
C PRO A 229 3.94 2.58 28.61
N GLU A 230 5.09 2.75 27.95
CA GLU A 230 5.17 3.44 26.68
C GLU A 230 4.79 2.47 25.57
N LYS A 231 3.98 2.95 24.62
CA LYS A 231 3.59 2.20 23.44
C LYS A 231 4.83 1.92 22.57
N VAL A 232 5.20 0.65 22.46
CA VAL A 232 6.32 0.18 21.63
C VAL A 232 5.85 -0.17 20.22
N MET A 233 4.78 -0.95 20.10
CA MET A 233 4.19 -1.35 18.82
C MET A 233 2.74 -1.82 18.97
N VAL A 234 2.04 -2.04 17.86
CA VAL A 234 0.73 -2.70 17.84
C VAL A 234 0.84 -3.96 16.99
N LEU A 235 0.24 -5.04 17.48
CA LEU A 235 0.16 -6.33 16.83
C LEU A 235 -1.28 -6.60 16.43
N PHE A 236 -1.51 -6.93 15.16
CA PHE A 236 -2.81 -7.39 14.65
C PHE A 236 -2.83 -8.90 14.46
N TYR A 237 -4.02 -9.50 14.61
CA TYR A 237 -4.20 -10.92 14.32
C TYR A 237 -3.92 -11.21 12.84
N SER A 238 -3.04 -12.18 12.58
CA SER A 238 -2.78 -12.69 11.22
C SER A 238 -3.78 -13.76 10.77
N GLY A 239 -4.60 -14.27 11.70
CA GLY A 239 -5.45 -15.46 11.51
C GLY A 239 -4.73 -16.79 11.77
N LEU A 240 -3.41 -16.78 11.97
CA LEU A 240 -2.63 -17.94 12.40
C LEU A 240 -2.34 -17.87 13.91
N LYS A 241 -2.33 -19.03 14.56
CA LYS A 241 -2.01 -19.14 15.98
C LYS A 241 -0.57 -18.69 16.22
N ASP A 242 -0.38 -17.85 17.24
CA ASP A 242 0.92 -17.34 17.68
C ASP A 242 1.71 -16.61 16.58
N VAL A 243 1.01 -15.99 15.62
CA VAL A 243 1.58 -15.14 14.57
C VAL A 243 0.76 -13.85 14.47
N PHE A 244 1.45 -12.72 14.51
CA PHE A 244 0.87 -11.39 14.49
C PHE A 244 1.54 -10.51 13.44
N ILE A 245 0.78 -9.55 12.91
CA ILE A 245 1.25 -8.55 11.95
C ILE A 245 1.57 -7.27 12.74
N VAL A 246 2.71 -6.63 12.48
CA VAL A 246 3.06 -5.38 13.14
C VAL A 246 2.40 -4.20 12.40
N GLU A 247 1.69 -3.35 13.13
CA GLU A 247 1.03 -2.16 12.56
C GLU A 247 2.07 -1.21 11.94
N GLY A 248 1.88 -0.85 10.67
CA GLY A 248 2.68 0.16 9.98
C GLY A 248 4.10 -0.28 9.60
N LYS A 249 4.42 -1.57 9.69
CA LYS A 249 5.73 -2.13 9.28
C LYS A 249 5.54 -3.40 8.46
N ASP A 250 6.48 -3.65 7.54
CA ASP A 250 6.60 -4.93 6.83
C ASP A 250 7.24 -5.99 7.74
N ALA A 251 6.59 -6.24 8.89
CA ALA A 251 7.09 -7.11 9.94
C ALA A 251 6.00 -8.00 10.54
N ILE A 252 6.42 -9.15 11.03
CA ILE A 252 5.59 -10.09 11.79
C ILE A 252 6.23 -10.43 13.12
N VAL A 253 5.40 -10.70 14.12
CA VAL A 253 5.82 -11.31 15.39
C VAL A 253 5.26 -12.72 15.43
N TYR A 254 6.11 -13.72 15.56
CA TYR A 254 5.68 -15.12 15.63
C TYR A 254 6.42 -15.90 16.72
N LYS A 255 5.78 -16.97 17.20
CA LYS A 255 6.38 -17.85 18.19
C LYS A 255 7.09 -19.02 17.53
N LYS A 256 8.37 -19.21 17.85
CA LYS A 256 9.17 -20.37 17.44
C LYS A 256 9.55 -21.17 18.69
N GLY A 257 8.79 -22.22 18.98
CA GLY A 257 8.92 -22.99 20.23
C GLY A 257 8.47 -22.17 21.43
N THR A 258 9.40 -21.77 22.28
CA THR A 258 9.15 -20.94 23.47
C THR A 258 9.49 -19.46 23.28
N VAL A 259 10.10 -19.10 22.15
CA VAL A 259 10.67 -17.76 21.92
C VAL A 259 9.79 -16.98 20.93
N TRP A 260 9.57 -15.69 21.20
CA TRP A 260 8.96 -14.77 20.25
C TRP A 260 10.02 -14.14 19.37
N VAL A 261 9.73 -14.03 18.08
CA VAL A 261 10.62 -13.47 17.07
C VAL A 261 9.90 -12.35 16.34
N LEU A 262 10.52 -11.17 16.30
CA LEU A 262 10.16 -10.09 15.39
C LEU A 262 10.97 -10.27 14.11
N ALA A 263 10.30 -10.40 12.97
CA ALA A 263 10.96 -10.48 11.68
C ALA A 263 10.44 -9.36 10.77
N GLU A 264 11.34 -8.47 10.34
CA GLU A 264 11.07 -7.27 9.55
C GLU A 264 11.80 -7.38 8.21
N ASN A 265 11.10 -7.09 7.12
CA ASN A 265 11.71 -6.95 5.81
C ASN A 265 12.32 -5.56 5.69
N VAL A 266 13.64 -5.49 5.51
CA VAL A 266 14.37 -4.25 5.25
C VAL A 266 14.92 -4.32 3.83
N GLY A 267 14.14 -3.78 2.88
CA GLY A 267 14.41 -3.93 1.45
C GLY A 267 14.24 -5.38 0.99
N ALA A 268 15.29 -5.97 0.41
CA ALA A 268 15.30 -7.35 -0.06
C ALA A 268 15.71 -8.39 1.01
N SER A 269 16.01 -7.95 2.23
CA SER A 269 16.58 -8.79 3.29
C SER A 269 15.63 -8.91 4.48
N LEU A 270 15.51 -10.11 5.03
CA LEU A 270 14.76 -10.37 6.26
C LEU A 270 15.68 -10.20 7.48
N LYS A 271 15.38 -9.22 8.34
CA LYS A 271 16.05 -9.03 9.63
C LYS A 271 15.16 -9.61 10.73
N SER A 272 15.70 -10.53 11.52
CA SER A 272 14.98 -11.15 12.64
C SER A 272 15.68 -10.91 13.97
N GLU A 273 14.91 -10.60 15.00
CA GLU A 273 15.38 -10.45 16.38
C GLU A 273 14.44 -11.18 17.35
N THR A 274 15.02 -11.74 18.41
CA THR A 274 14.26 -12.39 19.47
C THR A 274 13.76 -11.36 20.48
N ILE A 275 12.48 -11.45 20.84
CA ILE A 275 11.84 -10.54 21.79
C ILE A 275 11.17 -11.32 22.92
N THR A 276 11.01 -10.70 24.08
CA THR A 276 10.34 -11.28 25.23
C THR A 276 9.02 -10.56 25.47
N ILE A 277 7.92 -11.12 24.97
CA ILE A 277 6.57 -10.59 25.19
C ILE A 277 5.80 -11.50 26.16
N LYS A 278 5.24 -10.90 27.20
CA LYS A 278 4.22 -11.51 28.06
C LYS A 278 2.82 -11.15 27.54
N PHE A 279 2.11 -12.15 27.02
CA PHE A 279 0.71 -12.05 26.63
C PHE A 279 -0.22 -12.31 27.81
#